data_AF-A0A7C7ACF6-F1
#
_entry.id   AF-A0A7C7ACF6-F1
#
_cell.length_a   1.000
_cell.length_b   1.000
_cell.length_c   1.000
_cell.angle_alpha   90.00
_cell.angle_beta   90.00
_cell.angle_gamma   90.00
#
_symmetry.space_group_name_H-M   'P 1'
#
loop_
_entity.id
_entity.type
_entity.pdbx_description
1 polymer ?
#
loop_
_entity_poly.entity_id
_entity_poly.type
_entity_poly.pdbx_seq_one_letter_code
_entity_poly.pdbx_strand_id
1 'polypeptide(L)' 'MRDIKRENPTEEELQAWHKKSGLPLKCFFNTSGQQYKELNLSKKLPSMSEDEQFALLASSGMLVRRPILTGEDFVLVGF' A
#
# COMPACT_ATOMS: atom_id res chain seq x y z
N MET A 1 -5.41 12.36 11.95
CA MET A 1 -5.35 11.04 11.30
C MET A 1 -5.92 11.19 9.90
N ARG A 2 -5.14 10.93 8.85
CA ARG A 2 -5.56 11.08 7.43
C ARG A 2 -6.53 9.96 7.04
N ASP A 3 -7.62 10.29 6.36
CA ASP A 3 -8.53 9.27 5.84
C ASP A 3 -7.97 8.72 4.52
N ILE A 4 -7.17 7.65 4.61
CA ILE A 4 -6.57 6.98 3.45
C ILE A 4 -7.61 6.55 2.41
N LYS A 5 -8.89 6.35 2.78
CA LYS A 5 -9.93 5.98 1.80
C LYS A 5 -10.29 7.13 0.89
N ARG A 6 -10.37 8.35 1.43
CA ARG A 6 -10.76 9.57 0.71
C ARG A 6 -9.55 10.31 0.14
N GLU A 7 -8.45 10.28 0.88
CA GLU A 7 -7.18 10.90 0.56
C GLU A 7 -6.13 9.81 0.43
N ASN A 8 -6.21 9.06 -0.66
CA ASN A 8 -5.25 8.02 -1.00
C ASN A 8 -3.82 8.61 -1.04
N PRO A 9 -2.81 7.86 -0.58
CA PRO A 9 -1.41 8.22 -0.74
C PRO A 9 -1.01 8.36 -2.21
N THR A 10 -0.09 9.27 -2.51
CA THR A 10 0.53 9.31 -3.84
C THR A 10 1.58 8.20 -3.99
N GLU A 11 1.99 7.91 -5.22
CA GLU A 11 3.07 6.95 -5.50
C GLU A 11 4.37 7.36 -4.80
N GLU A 12 4.69 8.65 -4.80
CA GLU A 12 5.88 9.22 -4.16
C GLU A 12 5.86 9.02 -2.64
N GLU A 13 4.70 9.25 -2.01
CA GLU A 13 4.50 8.99 -0.58
C GLU A 13 4.70 7.50 -0.27
N LEU A 14 4.09 6.61 -1.07
CA LEU A 14 4.18 5.16 -0.89
C LEU A 14 5.60 4.65 -1.08
N GLN A 15 6.33 5.15 -2.07
CA GLN A 15 7.74 4.82 -2.29
C GLN A 15 8.61 5.25 -1.11
N ALA A 16 8.42 6.47 -0.61
CA ALA A 16 9.12 6.97 0.57
C ALA A 16 8.83 6.10 1.80
N TRP A 17 7.57 5.73 2.01
CA TRP A 17 7.15 4.87 3.11
C TRP A 17 7.69 3.45 2.99
N HIS A 18 7.65 2.86 1.80
CA HIS A 18 8.20 1.53 1.52
C HIS A 18 9.69 1.51 1.86
N LYS A 19 10.45 2.47 1.34
CA LYS A 19 11.89 2.60 1.57
C LYS A 19 12.22 2.78 3.07
N LYS A 20 11.44 3.58 3.80
CA LYS A 20 11.61 3.77 5.25
C LYS A 20 11.20 2.55 6.07
N SER A 21 10.19 1.80 5.64
CA SER A 21 9.68 0.63 6.37
C SER A 21 10.63 -0.57 6.30
N GLY A 22 11.35 -0.72 5.18
CA GLY A 22 12.14 -1.93 4.90
C GLY A 22 11.30 -3.20 4.73
N LEU A 23 9.97 -3.06 4.67
CA LEU A 23 9.03 -4.17 4.50
C LEU A 23 8.80 -4.45 3.02
N PRO A 24 8.47 -5.69 2.63
CA PRO A 24 8.03 -5.98 1.27
C PRO A 24 6.80 -5.16 0.89
N LEU A 25 6.76 -4.63 -0.34
CA LEU A 25 5.64 -3.82 -0.85
C LEU A 25 4.26 -4.51 -0.70
N LYS A 26 4.23 -5.84 -0.79
CA LYS A 26 3.02 -6.65 -0.54
C LYS A 26 2.36 -6.37 0.82
N CYS A 27 3.13 -5.98 1.86
CA CYS A 27 2.58 -5.65 3.18
C CYS A 27 1.75 -4.36 3.17
N PHE A 28 1.98 -3.46 2.21
CA PHE A 28 1.20 -2.24 2.00
C PHE A 28 -0.14 -2.51 1.34
N PHE A 29 -0.40 -3.72 0.86
CA PHE A 29 -1.70 -4.09 0.33
C PHE A 29 -2.65 -4.58 1.43
N ASN A 30 -3.90 -4.14 1.35
CA ASN A 30 -5.00 -4.64 2.15
C ASN A 30 -5.43 -6.03 1.66
N THR A 31 -4.63 -7.05 1.99
CA THR A 31 -4.84 -8.44 1.57
C THR A 31 -6.18 -9.04 2.04
N SER A 32 -6.74 -8.49 3.13
CA SER A 32 -8.05 -8.91 3.66
C SER A 32 -9.22 -8.18 2.99
N GLY A 33 -8.95 -7.08 2.28
CA GLY A 33 -9.94 -6.22 1.65
C GLY A 33 -10.67 -6.90 0.49
N GLN A 34 -11.94 -6.54 0.31
CA GLN A 34 -12.78 -7.06 -0.77
C GLN A 34 -12.18 -6.76 -2.15
N GLN A 35 -11.72 -5.53 -2.38
CA GLN A 35 -11.14 -5.12 -3.66
C GLN A 35 -9.87 -5.89 -4.03
N TYR A 36 -9.03 -6.25 -3.05
CA TYR A 36 -7.85 -7.10 -3.28
C TYR A 36 -8.24 -8.48 -3.81
N LYS A 37 -9.31 -9.06 -3.24
CA LYS A 37 -9.86 -10.37 -3.65
C LYS A 37 -10.54 -10.29 -5.01
N GLU A 38 -11.37 -9.27 -5.25
CA GLU A 38 -12.08 -9.06 -6.52
C GLU A 38 -11.12 -8.90 -7.71
N LEU A 39 -10.04 -8.13 -7.52
CA LEU A 39 -9.02 -7.93 -8.56
C LEU A 39 -8.05 -9.11 -8.72
N ASN A 40 -8.16 -10.14 -7.88
CA ASN A 40 -7.27 -11.30 -7.83
C ASN A 40 -5.78 -10.91 -7.68
N LEU A 41 -5.50 -9.90 -6.85
CA LEU A 41 -4.16 -9.32 -6.73
C LEU A 41 -3.12 -10.31 -6.20
N SER A 42 -3.52 -11.32 -5.41
CA SER A 42 -2.60 -12.37 -4.95
C SER A 42 -1.89 -13.10 -6.09
N LYS A 43 -2.52 -13.22 -7.26
CA LYS A 43 -1.95 -13.86 -8.45
C LYS A 43 -1.21 -12.88 -9.35
N LYS A 44 -1.62 -11.61 -9.37
CA LYS A 44 -1.08 -10.58 -10.27
C LYS A 44 0.16 -9.88 -9.71
N LEU A 45 0.21 -9.65 -8.40
CA LEU A 45 1.33 -8.94 -7.76
C LEU A 45 2.70 -9.57 -8.06
N PRO A 46 2.88 -10.91 -8.04
CA PRO A 46 4.18 -11.52 -8.37
C PRO A 46 4.66 -11.27 -9.81
N SER A 47 3.74 -10.97 -10.74
CA SER A 47 4.06 -10.66 -12.14
C SER A 47 4.13 -9.15 -12.43
N MET A 48 3.74 -8.31 -11.47
CA MET A 48 3.75 -6.84 -11.61
C MET A 48 5.10 -6.26 -11.17
N SER A 49 5.56 -5.23 -11.87
CA SER A 49 6.72 -4.45 -11.41
C SER A 49 6.40 -3.66 -10.13
N GLU A 50 7.42 -3.19 -9.41
CA GLU A 50 7.19 -2.35 -8.23
C GLU A 50 6.43 -1.06 -8.61
N ASP A 51 6.78 -0.43 -9.73
CA ASP A 51 6.11 0.78 -10.23
C ASP A 51 4.61 0.54 -10.49
N GLU A 52 4.25 -0.59 -11.12
CA GLU A 52 2.85 -0.96 -11.33
C GLU A 52 2.11 -1.19 -10.00
N GLN A 53 2.79 -1.76 -9.00
CA GLN A 53 2.22 -1.96 -7.67
C GLN A 53 2.01 -0.64 -6.94
N PHE A 54 2.93 0.31 -7.06
CA PHE A 54 2.79 1.67 -6.51
C PHE A 54 1.63 2.41 -7.17
N ALA A 55 1.57 2.42 -8.50
CA ALA A 55 0.47 3.03 -9.24
C ALA A 55 -0.89 2.42 -8.84
N LEU A 56 -0.94 1.10 -8.63
CA LEU A 56 -2.14 0.43 -8.17
C LEU A 56 -2.55 0.84 -6.75
N LEU A 57 -1.61 0.92 -5.80
CA LEU A 57 -1.88 1.40 -4.44
C LEU A 57 -2.34 2.86 -4.43
N ALA A 58 -1.71 3.70 -5.24
CA ALA A 58 -2.08 5.10 -5.41
C ALA A 58 -3.45 5.26 -6.09
N SER A 59 -3.85 4.33 -6.97
CA SER A 59 -5.16 4.40 -7.66
C SER A 59 -6.36 4.29 -6.73
N SER A 60 -6.21 3.59 -5.59
CA SER A 60 -7.32 3.37 -4.66
C SER A 60 -6.86 3.17 -3.23
N GLY A 61 -7.26 4.09 -2.36
CA GLY A 61 -6.99 3.99 -0.93
C GLY A 61 -7.56 2.73 -0.27
N MET A 62 -8.55 2.07 -0.87
CA MET A 62 -9.12 0.79 -0.38
C MET A 62 -8.14 -0.38 -0.51
N LEU A 63 -7.18 -0.30 -1.45
CA LEU A 63 -6.11 -1.29 -1.62
C LEU A 63 -4.97 -1.09 -0.62
N VAL A 64 -4.86 0.08 -0.01
CA VAL A 64 -3.81 0.38 0.96
C VAL A 64 -4.14 -0.26 2.31
N ARG A 65 -3.17 -0.99 2.88
CA ARG A 65 -3.22 -1.61 4.22
C ARG A 65 -3.46 -0.53 5.26
N ARG A 66 -4.23 -0.85 6.29
CA ARG A 66 -4.54 0.08 7.36
C ARG A 66 -4.42 -0.57 8.72
N PRO A 67 -4.04 0.22 9.73
CA PRO A 67 -3.53 1.60 9.61
C PRO A 67 -2.05 1.65 9.17
N ILE A 68 -1.62 2.82 8.71
CA ILE A 68 -0.21 3.16 8.44
C ILE A 68 0.17 4.26 9.41
N LEU A 69 1.26 4.05 10.14
CA LEU A 69 1.83 5.04 11.05
C LEU A 69 3.19 5.48 10.50
N THR A 70 3.33 6.76 10.19
CA THR A 70 4.56 7.36 9.70
C THR A 70 5.15 8.26 10.79
N GLY A 71 6.34 7.93 11.28
CA GLY A 71 7.17 8.80 12.12
C GLY A 71 8.25 9.50 11.32
N GLU A 72 9.12 10.25 12.00
CA GLU A 72 10.28 10.90 11.36
C GLU A 72 11.21 9.86 10.72
N ASP A 73 11.54 8.81 11.48
CA ASP A 73 12.54 7.80 11.09
C ASP A 73 11.96 6.39 10.84
N PHE A 74 10.65 6.19 11.02
CA PHE A 74 10.05 4.87 10.88
C PHE A 74 8.69 4.91 10.19
N VAL A 75 8.32 3.77 9.58
CA VAL A 75 6.97 3.54 9.06
C VAL A 75 6.49 2.16 9.50
N LEU A 76 5.32 2.11 10.15
CA LEU A 76 4.65 0.87 10.54
C LEU A 76 3.40 0.67 9.67
N VAL A 77 3.21 -0.56 9.20
CA VAL A 77 2.15 -0.93 8.25
C VAL A 77 1.39 -2.13 8.78
N GLY A 78 0.17 -1.90 9.27
CA GLY A 78 -0.62 -2.92 9.95
C GLY A 78 0.00 -3.33 11.29
N PHE A 79 -0.83 -3.43 12.31
CA PHE A 79 -0.48 -4.03 13.60
C PHE A 79 -1.37 -5.24 13.86
#